data_AF-A0A7X2T392-F1
#
_entry.id   AF-A0A7X2T392-F1
#
_cell.length_a   1.000
_cell.length_b   1.000
_cell.length_c   1.000
_cell.angle_alpha   90.00
_cell.angle_beta   90.00
_cell.angle_gamma   90.00
#
_symmetry.space_group_name_H-M   'P 1'
#
loop_
_entity.id
_entity.type
_entity.pdbx_description
1 polymer ?
#
loop_
_entity_poly.entity_id
_entity_poly.type
_entity_poly.pdbx_seq_one_letter_code
_entity_poly.pdbx_strand_id
1 'polypeptide(L)'
;MKKKNRIFGILSALTLIIAISTCMTFAASGRKLISKSISGSYYTNNSLRYSFSATAGISYTNDVIYAISDLSFSQVTITSTILGNTGTVVPRQISKTYSGSSATYVVQVTRTAQGVYSDKVNYTLVYRVSDAGTPYSLNPTDEITIEIIESEPYDIIWYD
;
A
#
# COMPACT_ATOMS: atom_id res chain seq x y z
N MET A 1 14.03 66.68 1.62
CA MET A 1 14.77 65.46 1.18
C MET A 1 14.61 64.24 2.11
N LYS A 2 13.44 63.96 2.74
CA LYS A 2 13.29 62.82 3.69
C LYS A 2 12.51 61.59 3.17
N LYS A 3 11.91 61.65 1.97
CA LYS A 3 11.02 60.59 1.45
C LYS A 3 11.74 59.43 0.73
N LYS A 4 12.91 59.67 0.10
CA LYS A 4 13.62 58.66 -0.71
C LYS A 4 14.20 57.51 0.12
N ASN A 5 14.70 57.77 1.34
CA ASN A 5 15.36 56.74 2.15
C ASN A 5 14.40 55.71 2.77
N ARG A 6 13.11 56.05 2.91
CA ARG A 6 12.09 55.14 3.46
C ARG A 6 11.66 54.07 2.44
N ILE A 7 11.68 54.41 1.15
CA ILE A 7 11.27 53.49 0.07
C ILE A 7 12.33 52.38 -0.12
N PHE A 8 13.62 52.72 -0.05
CA PHE A 8 14.71 51.74 -0.15
C PHE A 8 14.71 50.73 1.00
N GLY A 9 14.43 51.16 2.24
CA GLY A 9 14.36 50.25 3.40
C GLY A 9 13.18 49.27 3.34
N ILE A 10 12.05 49.70 2.78
CA ILE A 10 10.87 48.83 2.58
C ILE A 10 11.13 47.83 1.46
N LEU A 11 11.77 48.26 0.36
CA LEU A 11 12.08 47.39 -0.77
C LEU A 11 13.11 46.32 -0.39
N SER A 12 14.14 46.66 0.40
CA SER A 12 15.13 45.70 0.89
C SER A 12 14.55 44.69 1.89
N ALA A 13 13.61 45.12 2.72
CA ALA A 13 12.89 44.22 3.64
C ALA A 13 11.96 43.26 2.89
N LEU A 14 11.28 43.74 1.84
CA LEU A 14 10.41 42.90 1.01
C LEU A 14 11.20 41.83 0.25
N THR A 15 12.38 42.18 -0.30
CA THR A 15 13.26 41.20 -0.97
C THR A 15 13.82 40.17 -0.01
N LEU A 16 14.10 40.53 1.25
CA LEU A 16 14.56 39.59 2.27
C LEU A 16 13.44 38.62 2.69
N ILE A 17 12.20 39.10 2.80
CA ILE A 17 11.03 38.25 3.11
C ILE A 17 10.71 37.29 1.96
N ILE A 18 10.83 37.73 0.71
CA ILE A 18 10.65 36.86 -0.47
C ILE A 18 11.79 35.83 -0.54
N ALA A 19 13.03 36.21 -0.24
CA ALA A 19 14.15 35.26 -0.19
C ALA A 19 13.97 34.21 0.92
N ILE A 20 13.45 34.61 2.09
CA ILE A 20 13.14 33.70 3.21
C ILE A 20 11.93 32.81 2.89
N SER A 21 10.94 33.27 2.12
CA SER A 21 9.79 32.46 1.70
C SER A 21 10.08 31.53 0.52
N THR A 22 11.14 31.77 -0.25
CA THR A 22 11.67 30.83 -1.26
C THR A 22 12.70 29.85 -0.71
N CYS A 23 13.16 30.06 0.54
CA CYS A 23 14.10 29.17 1.19
C CYS A 23 13.39 27.91 1.69
N MET A 24 13.69 26.81 1.01
CA MET A 24 13.52 25.41 1.43
C MET A 24 12.19 24.76 1.04
N THR A 25 12.01 24.49 -0.26
CA THR A 25 11.39 23.21 -0.65
C THR A 25 12.35 22.09 -0.22
N PHE A 26 12.29 21.71 1.06
CA PHE A 26 12.91 20.46 1.46
C PHE A 26 12.31 19.36 0.60
N ALA A 27 13.18 18.56 0.01
CA ALA A 27 12.74 17.37 -0.64
C ALA A 27 11.93 16.54 0.36
N ALA A 28 10.65 16.31 0.12
CA ALA A 28 9.80 15.55 1.03
C ALA A 28 10.31 14.11 1.04
N SER A 29 11.20 13.80 1.98
CA SER A 29 11.70 12.46 2.23
C SER A 29 10.90 11.83 3.36
N GLY A 30 10.38 10.64 3.13
CA GLY A 30 9.51 9.99 4.10
C GLY A 30 9.56 8.48 4.01
N ARG A 31 9.02 7.85 5.06
CA ARG A 31 8.74 6.43 5.09
C ARG A 31 7.33 6.21 5.61
N LYS A 32 6.61 5.27 5.01
CA LYS A 32 5.26 4.92 5.45
C LYS A 32 4.97 3.44 5.27
N LEU A 33 4.05 2.95 6.09
CA LEU A 33 3.43 1.64 5.93
C LEU A 33 2.09 1.84 5.24
N ILE A 34 1.88 1.11 4.15
CA ILE A 34 0.63 1.11 3.42
C ILE A 34 0.07 -0.29 3.48
N SER A 35 -1.16 -0.41 3.98
CA SER A 35 -1.87 -1.67 4.09
C SER A 35 -2.97 -1.72 3.03
N LYS A 36 -3.06 -2.84 2.32
CA LYS A 36 -4.18 -3.14 1.42
C LYS A 36 -4.87 -4.41 1.89
N SER A 37 -6.19 -4.38 1.90
CA SER A 37 -7.01 -5.55 2.21
C SER A 37 -7.25 -6.35 0.93
N ILE A 38 -6.99 -7.66 0.97
CA ILE A 38 -7.42 -8.60 -0.06
C ILE A 38 -8.56 -9.42 0.54
N SER A 39 -9.62 -9.61 -0.23
CA SER A 39 -10.72 -10.49 0.11
C SER A 39 -11.18 -11.25 -1.12
N GLY A 40 -11.80 -12.40 -0.88
CA GLY A 40 -12.34 -13.23 -1.94
C GLY A 40 -13.18 -14.36 -1.39
N SER A 41 -13.80 -15.11 -2.30
CA SER A 41 -14.47 -16.36 -1.99
C SER A 41 -13.90 -17.49 -2.82
N TYR A 42 -13.98 -18.71 -2.28
CA TYR A 42 -13.51 -19.92 -2.93
C TYR A 42 -14.33 -21.12 -2.44
N TYR A 43 -14.05 -22.27 -3.02
CA TYR A 43 -14.75 -23.52 -2.78
C TYR A 43 -16.22 -23.50 -3.23
N THR A 44 -16.88 -24.65 -3.17
CA THR A 44 -18.22 -24.88 -3.75
C THR A 44 -19.20 -23.77 -3.37
N ASN A 45 -19.86 -23.17 -4.36
CA ASN A 45 -20.85 -22.09 -4.20
C ASN A 45 -20.32 -20.87 -3.42
N ASN A 46 -19.02 -20.56 -3.51
CA ASN A 46 -18.40 -19.45 -2.77
C ASN A 46 -18.63 -19.54 -1.25
N SER A 47 -18.70 -20.78 -0.74
CA SER A 47 -19.06 -21.05 0.65
C SER A 47 -17.99 -20.64 1.64
N LEU A 48 -16.72 -20.63 1.22
CA LEU A 48 -15.63 -20.10 2.03
C LEU A 48 -15.25 -18.71 1.54
N ARG A 49 -15.14 -17.79 2.49
CA ARG A 49 -14.71 -16.41 2.27
C ARG A 49 -13.45 -16.16 3.06
N TYR A 50 -12.55 -15.36 2.51
CA TYR A 50 -11.35 -14.95 3.21
C TYR A 50 -11.11 -13.46 3.08
N SER A 51 -10.35 -12.96 4.05
CA SER A 51 -9.78 -11.64 4.01
C SER A 51 -8.44 -11.64 4.73
N PHE A 52 -7.51 -10.83 4.25
CA PHE A 52 -6.26 -10.56 4.95
C PHE A 52 -5.71 -9.20 4.53
N SER A 53 -4.81 -8.66 5.34
CA SER A 53 -4.12 -7.39 5.08
C SER A 53 -2.70 -7.65 4.60
N ALA A 54 -2.30 -7.01 3.52
CA ALA A 54 -0.94 -6.99 2.99
C ALA A 54 -0.32 -5.60 3.19
N THR A 55 0.70 -5.51 4.03
CA THR A 55 1.34 -4.25 4.41
C THR A 55 2.74 -4.12 3.81
N ALA A 56 2.98 -3.04 3.08
CA ALA A 56 4.26 -2.69 2.48
C ALA A 56 4.85 -1.44 3.15
N GLY A 57 6.16 -1.44 3.39
CA GLY A 57 6.92 -0.27 3.76
C GLY A 57 7.55 0.39 2.52
N ILE A 58 7.32 1.69 2.35
CA ILE A 58 7.86 2.47 1.22
C ILE A 58 8.68 3.62 1.75
N SER A 59 9.88 3.78 1.21
CA SER A 59 10.80 4.89 1.46
C SER A 59 10.97 5.71 0.20
N TYR A 60 10.78 7.02 0.30
CA TYR A 60 10.71 7.92 -0.84
C TYR A 60 11.36 9.28 -0.58
N THR A 61 11.72 9.98 -1.65
CA THR A 61 12.20 11.37 -1.65
C THR A 61 11.64 12.07 -2.88
N ASN A 62 11.00 13.23 -2.72
CA ASN A 62 10.36 13.96 -3.83
C ASN A 62 9.43 13.07 -4.65
N ASP A 63 8.59 12.29 -3.98
CA ASP A 63 7.66 11.33 -4.59
C ASP A 63 8.29 10.18 -5.38
N VAL A 64 9.62 10.05 -5.34
CA VAL A 64 10.35 8.94 -5.95
C VAL A 64 10.72 7.92 -4.88
N ILE A 65 10.30 6.67 -5.09
CA ILE A 65 10.63 5.53 -4.25
C ILE A 65 12.09 5.14 -4.49
N TYR A 66 12.85 4.98 -3.42
CA TYR A 66 14.23 4.47 -3.47
C TYR A 66 14.41 3.16 -2.71
N ALA A 67 13.43 2.75 -1.89
CA ALA A 67 13.45 1.45 -1.23
C ALA A 67 12.04 0.97 -0.86
N ILE A 68 11.88 -0.36 -0.88
CA ILE A 68 10.64 -1.05 -0.53
C ILE A 68 10.92 -2.26 0.37
N SER A 69 10.03 -2.57 1.31
CA SER A 69 10.13 -3.77 2.15
C SER A 69 9.58 -5.01 1.45
N ASP A 70 9.65 -6.17 2.10
CA ASP A 70 8.72 -7.28 1.79
C ASP A 70 7.35 -7.00 2.39
N LEU A 71 6.33 -7.68 1.87
CA LEU A 71 4.99 -7.66 2.41
C LEU A 71 4.91 -8.41 3.73
N SER A 72 4.27 -7.78 4.72
CA SER A 72 3.78 -8.46 5.92
C SER A 72 2.30 -8.80 5.74
N PHE A 73 1.93 -10.04 6.04
CA PHE A 73 0.55 -10.49 5.99
C PHE A 73 -0.02 -10.59 7.41
N SER A 74 -1.21 -10.05 7.62
CA SER A 74 -1.87 -10.07 8.94
C SER A 74 -3.38 -10.26 8.80
N GLN A 75 -4.03 -10.59 9.92
CA GLN A 75 -5.49 -10.69 10.02
C GLN A 75 -6.10 -11.68 9.01
N VAL A 76 -5.39 -12.78 8.74
CA VAL A 76 -5.89 -13.84 7.86
C VAL A 76 -7.11 -14.46 8.51
N THR A 77 -8.27 -14.16 7.94
CA THR A 77 -9.58 -14.58 8.44
C THR A 77 -10.25 -15.41 7.38
N ILE A 78 -10.89 -16.49 7.81
CA ILE A 78 -11.70 -17.36 6.96
C ILE A 78 -13.05 -17.53 7.63
N THR A 79 -14.11 -17.30 6.87
CA THR A 79 -15.48 -17.54 7.31
C THR A 79 -16.17 -18.48 6.34
N SER A 80 -17.10 -19.27 6.87
CA SER A 80 -17.92 -20.16 6.07
C SER A 80 -19.38 -19.74 6.13
N THR A 81 -20.06 -19.78 4.99
CA THR A 81 -21.52 -19.65 4.92
C THR A 81 -22.25 -20.98 5.14
N ILE A 82 -21.52 -22.10 5.19
CA ILE A 82 -22.05 -23.45 5.39
C ILE A 82 -21.40 -24.09 6.63
N LEU A 83 -22.22 -24.59 7.56
CA LEU A 83 -21.73 -25.32 8.74
C LEU A 83 -20.91 -26.55 8.32
N GLY A 84 -19.76 -26.75 8.95
CA GLY A 84 -18.86 -27.87 8.69
C GLY A 84 -17.79 -27.60 7.62
N ASN A 85 -18.00 -26.61 6.74
CA ASN A 85 -16.95 -26.20 5.81
C ASN A 85 -15.84 -25.44 6.56
N THR A 86 -14.62 -25.91 6.36
CA THR A 86 -13.36 -25.39 6.88
C THR A 86 -12.37 -25.30 5.73
N GLY A 87 -11.44 -24.35 5.85
CA GLY A 87 -10.40 -24.18 4.87
C GLY A 87 -9.23 -23.40 5.44
N THR A 88 -8.19 -23.27 4.64
CA THR A 88 -7.00 -22.48 4.95
C THR A 88 -6.66 -21.56 3.79
N VAL A 89 -6.04 -20.43 4.12
CA VAL A 89 -5.60 -19.44 3.16
C VAL A 89 -4.20 -19.02 3.57
N VAL A 90 -3.25 -19.20 2.65
CA VAL A 90 -1.83 -18.93 2.88
C VAL A 90 -1.37 -17.93 1.81
N PRO A 91 -1.28 -16.62 2.15
CA PRO A 91 -0.72 -15.63 1.25
C PRO A 91 0.81 -15.70 1.24
N ARG A 92 1.40 -15.49 0.06
CA ARG A 92 2.85 -15.44 -0.14
C ARG A 92 3.20 -14.40 -1.19
N GLN A 93 4.16 -13.53 -0.88
CA GLN A 93 4.76 -12.65 -1.88
C GLN A 93 5.62 -13.50 -2.83
N ILE A 94 5.38 -13.39 -4.14
CA ILE A 94 6.18 -14.08 -5.16
C ILE A 94 7.18 -13.16 -5.85
N SER A 95 6.86 -11.87 -5.96
CA SER A 95 7.76 -10.87 -6.55
C SER A 95 7.45 -9.47 -6.04
N LYS A 96 8.44 -8.58 -6.18
CA LYS A 96 8.29 -7.14 -5.94
C LYS A 96 9.21 -6.33 -6.86
N THR A 97 8.74 -5.18 -7.31
CA THR A 97 9.51 -4.21 -8.09
C THR A 97 9.05 -2.79 -7.74
N TYR A 98 9.86 -1.79 -8.02
CA TYR A 98 9.45 -0.39 -7.89
C TYR A 98 10.10 0.47 -8.98
N SER A 99 9.43 1.54 -9.37
CA SER A 99 9.92 2.53 -10.33
C SER A 99 9.20 3.85 -10.12
N GLY A 100 9.94 4.95 -10.10
CA GLY A 100 9.37 6.28 -9.87
C GLY A 100 8.58 6.31 -8.56
N SER A 101 7.29 6.64 -8.65
CA SER A 101 6.40 6.82 -7.49
C SER A 101 5.60 5.57 -7.10
N SER A 102 5.85 4.41 -7.71
CA SER A 102 5.07 3.20 -7.49
C SER A 102 5.91 1.94 -7.23
N ALA A 103 5.37 1.08 -6.37
CA ALA A 103 5.88 -0.24 -6.04
C ALA A 103 4.83 -1.28 -6.38
N THR A 104 5.20 -2.31 -7.13
CA THR A 104 4.32 -3.41 -7.54
C THR A 104 4.76 -4.70 -6.86
N TYR A 105 3.80 -5.40 -6.27
CA TYR A 105 4.00 -6.71 -5.66
C TYR A 105 3.05 -7.71 -6.29
N VAL A 106 3.51 -8.94 -6.45
CA VAL A 106 2.64 -10.05 -6.79
C VAL A 106 2.52 -10.96 -5.58
N VAL A 107 1.29 -11.23 -5.17
CA VAL A 107 0.94 -12.09 -4.04
C VAL A 107 0.20 -13.30 -4.57
N GLN A 108 0.74 -14.49 -4.33
CA GLN A 108 0.03 -15.73 -4.54
C GLN A 108 -0.70 -16.12 -3.27
N VAL A 109 -1.98 -16.44 -3.38
CA VAL A 109 -2.82 -16.93 -2.30
C VAL A 109 -3.11 -18.38 -2.59
N THR A 110 -2.58 -19.28 -1.76
CA THR A 110 -2.95 -20.70 -1.81
C THR A 110 -4.16 -20.90 -0.92
N ARG A 111 -5.23 -21.49 -1.45
CA ARG A 111 -6.48 -21.71 -0.71
C ARG A 111 -6.79 -23.19 -0.70
N THR A 112 -7.10 -23.73 0.47
CA THR A 112 -7.48 -25.14 0.61
C THR A 112 -8.80 -25.25 1.35
N ALA A 113 -9.60 -26.25 1.00
CA ALA A 113 -10.86 -26.51 1.69
C ALA A 113 -11.01 -28.00 1.97
N GLN A 114 -11.44 -28.31 3.20
CA GLN A 114 -11.87 -29.65 3.62
C GLN A 114 -10.84 -30.79 3.41
N GLY A 115 -9.58 -30.47 3.11
CA GLY A 115 -8.57 -31.46 2.70
C GLY A 115 -8.77 -32.04 1.30
N VAL A 116 -9.81 -31.61 0.57
CA VAL A 116 -10.19 -32.16 -0.75
C VAL A 116 -10.05 -31.17 -1.89
N TYR A 117 -9.81 -29.89 -1.60
CA TYR A 117 -9.69 -28.84 -2.60
C TYR A 117 -8.44 -28.01 -2.33
N SER A 118 -7.70 -27.66 -3.39
CA SER A 118 -6.63 -26.68 -3.35
C SER A 118 -6.59 -25.88 -4.65
N ASP A 119 -6.38 -24.57 -4.56
CA ASP A 119 -6.06 -23.72 -5.71
C ASP A 119 -5.09 -22.60 -5.36
N LYS A 120 -4.71 -21.82 -6.37
CA LYS A 120 -3.90 -20.61 -6.23
C LYS A 120 -4.51 -19.46 -7.01
N VAL A 121 -4.44 -18.26 -6.44
CA VAL A 121 -4.80 -17.00 -7.12
C VAL A 121 -3.67 -16.01 -6.95
N ASN A 122 -3.35 -15.27 -8.02
CA ASN A 122 -2.40 -14.17 -7.94
C ASN A 122 -3.11 -12.83 -7.85
N TYR A 123 -2.64 -11.97 -6.96
CA TYR A 123 -3.04 -10.58 -6.84
C TYR A 123 -1.86 -9.69 -7.17
N THR A 124 -2.10 -8.67 -8.01
CA THR A 124 -1.11 -7.62 -8.26
C THR A 124 -1.46 -6.41 -7.43
N LEU A 125 -0.58 -6.06 -6.48
CA LEU A 125 -0.77 -4.95 -5.57
C LEU A 125 0.18 -3.82 -5.95
N VAL A 126 -0.40 -2.68 -6.35
CA VAL A 126 0.36 -1.46 -6.66
C VAL A 126 0.23 -0.48 -5.51
N TYR A 127 1.35 -0.09 -4.91
CA TYR A 127 1.43 0.89 -3.84
C TYR A 127 2.13 2.16 -4.34
N ARG A 128 1.57 3.32 -4.02
CA ARG A 128 2.09 4.61 -4.50
C ARG A 128 2.53 5.50 -3.35
N VAL A 129 3.44 6.44 -3.62
CA VAL A 129 3.81 7.49 -2.65
C VAL A 129 2.61 8.40 -2.32
N SER A 130 1.62 8.49 -3.21
CA SER A 130 0.38 9.24 -2.98
C SER A 130 -0.68 8.49 -2.17
N ASP A 131 -0.65 7.16 -2.13
CA ASP A 131 -1.59 6.40 -1.30
C ASP A 131 -1.37 6.87 0.14
N ALA A 132 -2.39 7.12 0.96
CA ALA A 132 -2.03 7.33 2.36
C ALA A 132 -1.39 6.04 2.90
N GLY A 133 -0.85 6.18 4.07
CA GLY A 133 -0.41 5.07 4.86
C GLY A 133 -0.45 5.58 6.27
N THR A 134 -0.20 4.69 7.20
CA THR A 134 0.30 5.17 8.46
C THR A 134 1.67 5.76 8.14
N PRO A 135 1.87 7.08 8.27
CA PRO A 135 3.21 7.63 8.24
C PRO A 135 3.99 6.76 9.22
N TYR A 136 5.08 6.20 8.75
CA TYR A 136 5.95 5.49 9.65
C TYR A 136 6.84 6.55 10.30
N SER A 137 6.21 7.44 11.06
CA SER A 137 6.80 8.04 12.23
C SER A 137 6.08 7.40 13.41
N LEU A 138 6.41 7.71 14.65
CA LEU A 138 5.32 7.63 15.62
C LEU A 138 4.22 8.63 15.14
N ASN A 139 3.16 8.10 14.47
CA ASN A 139 1.74 8.52 14.25
C ASN A 139 1.35 9.96 13.76
N PRO A 140 0.05 10.25 13.51
CA PRO A 140 -0.98 9.64 12.61
C PRO A 140 -1.69 10.74 11.74
N THR A 141 -2.31 10.51 10.58
CA THR A 141 -3.70 10.04 10.29
C THR A 141 -3.92 10.38 8.79
N ASP A 142 -4.56 9.52 7.98
CA ASP A 142 -5.46 9.87 6.86
C ASP A 142 -5.93 8.61 6.08
N GLU A 143 -7.15 8.66 5.57
CA GLU A 143 -7.94 7.57 4.95
C GLU A 143 -7.80 7.60 3.39
N ILE A 144 -7.91 6.43 2.69
CA ILE A 144 -7.49 6.29 1.26
C ILE A 144 -8.39 5.37 0.47
N THR A 145 -8.53 5.68 -0.83
CA THR A 145 -9.16 4.89 -1.87
C THR A 145 -8.16 3.92 -2.55
N ILE A 146 -8.50 2.62 -2.66
CA ILE A 146 -7.61 1.54 -3.15
C ILE A 146 -8.07 1.00 -4.52
N GLU A 147 -7.15 0.84 -5.48
CA GLU A 147 -7.34 0.04 -6.70
C GLU A 147 -6.72 -1.37 -6.52
N ILE A 148 -7.51 -2.42 -6.76
CA ILE A 148 -7.14 -3.85 -6.64
C ILE A 148 -7.48 -4.53 -7.97
N ILE A 149 -6.51 -5.20 -8.58
CA ILE A 149 -6.70 -5.99 -9.81
C ILE A 149 -6.49 -7.48 -9.47
N GLU A 150 -7.56 -8.26 -9.55
CA GLU A 150 -7.60 -9.72 -9.30
C GLU A 150 -7.45 -10.51 -10.61
N SER A 151 -6.78 -11.66 -10.56
CA SER A 151 -6.70 -12.61 -11.68
C SER A 151 -7.59 -13.84 -11.45
N GLU A 152 -7.84 -14.61 -12.50
CA GLU A 152 -8.58 -15.88 -12.38
C GLU A 152 -7.76 -16.95 -11.61
N PRO A 153 -8.42 -17.85 -10.86
CA PRO A 153 -7.76 -18.95 -10.14
C PRO A 153 -7.13 -19.98 -11.07
N TYR A 154 -6.00 -20.55 -10.65
CA TYR A 154 -5.25 -21.58 -11.38
C TYR A 154 -4.71 -22.65 -10.41
N ASP A 155 -4.12 -23.73 -10.95
CA ASP A 155 -3.66 -24.91 -10.18
C ASP A 155 -4.76 -25.55 -9.31
N ILE A 156 -5.95 -25.74 -9.87
CA ILE A 156 -7.09 -26.33 -9.15
C ILE A 156 -6.91 -27.85 -9.06
N ILE A 157 -6.81 -28.38 -7.83
CA ILE A 157 -6.68 -29.81 -7.54
C ILE A 157 -7.82 -30.25 -6.63
N TRP A 158 -8.48 -31.35 -7.01
CA TRP A 158 -9.41 -32.09 -6.17
C TRP A 158 -8.73 -33.37 -5.68
N TYR A 159 -8.78 -33.65 -4.38
CA TYR A 159 -8.34 -34.92 -3.82
C TYR A 159 -9.55 -35.84 -3.65
N ASP A 160 -9.46 -37.04 -4.23
CA ASP A 160 -10.43 -38.14 -4.09
C ASP A 160 -10.34 -38.82 -2.71
#